data_AF-A0A964LCC9-F1
#
_entry.id   AF-A0A964LCC9-F1
#
_cell.length_a   1.000
_cell.length_b   1.000
_cell.length_c   1.000
_cell.angle_alpha   90.00
_cell.angle_beta   90.00
_cell.angle_gamma   90.00
#
_symmetry.space_group_name_H-M   'P 1'
#
loop_
_entity.id
_entity.type
_entity.pdbx_description
1 polymer ?
#
loop_
_entity_poly.entity_id
_entity_poly.type
_entity_poly.pdbx_seq_one_letter_code
_entity_poly.pdbx_strand_id
1 'polypeptide(L)'
;MKGKNHSLRATAAYAIWRIGGQVDEPVNTLIAMLNARDEHHSRSQAALWLQRIGPPARIAVPALRKALVDGDESLRSQAAQALQAIDPDAAKNVGGR
;
A
#
# COMPACT_ATOMS: atom_id res chain seq x y z
N MET A 1 -19.88 19.78 -9.53
CA MET A 1 -18.75 18.99 -10.06
C MET A 1 -17.69 18.88 -8.97
N LYS A 2 -17.44 17.66 -8.45
CA LYS A 2 -16.62 17.38 -7.27
C LYS A 2 -15.13 17.63 -7.55
N GLY A 3 -14.69 18.83 -7.22
CA GLY A 3 -13.27 19.15 -7.07
C GLY A 3 -12.71 18.64 -5.75
N LYS A 4 -11.38 18.68 -5.69
CA LYS A 4 -10.52 18.55 -4.49
C LYS A 4 -10.41 17.14 -3.94
N ASN A 5 -9.24 16.52 -4.16
CA ASN A 5 -8.49 15.71 -3.15
C ASN A 5 -7.34 14.89 -3.77
N HIS A 6 -7.24 14.77 -5.11
CA HIS A 6 -6.13 14.05 -5.73
C HIS A 6 -4.84 14.88 -5.86
N SER A 7 -4.95 16.19 -6.09
CA SER A 7 -3.77 17.07 -6.22
C SER A 7 -3.07 17.32 -4.88
N LEU A 8 -3.79 17.35 -3.77
CA LEU A 8 -3.20 17.64 -2.45
C LEU A 8 -2.26 16.53 -1.96
N ARG A 9 -2.56 15.27 -2.30
CA ARG A 9 -1.77 14.09 -1.93
C ARG A 9 -0.50 13.96 -2.78
N ALA A 10 -0.58 14.30 -4.07
CA ALA A 10 0.59 14.39 -4.94
C ALA A 10 1.53 15.52 -4.50
N THR A 11 0.96 16.69 -4.12
CA THR A 11 1.74 17.81 -3.58
C THR A 11 2.36 17.50 -2.23
N ALA A 12 1.68 16.76 -1.35
CA ALA A 12 2.25 16.31 -0.08
C ALA A 12 3.40 15.30 -0.26
N ALA A 13 3.23 14.31 -1.15
CA ALA A 13 4.30 13.37 -1.51
C ALA A 13 5.52 14.09 -2.14
N TYR A 14 5.28 15.11 -2.97
CA TYR A 14 6.34 15.93 -3.57
C TYR A 14 7.03 16.86 -2.54
N ALA A 15 6.27 17.39 -1.58
CA ALA A 15 6.83 18.21 -0.49
C ALA A 15 7.69 17.37 0.47
N ILE A 16 7.28 16.12 0.76
CA ILE A 16 8.05 15.18 1.60
C ILE A 16 9.33 14.71 0.88
N TRP A 17 9.25 14.46 -0.44
CA TRP A 17 10.42 14.20 -1.28
C TRP A 17 11.45 15.35 -1.23
N ARG A 18 10.98 16.62 -1.21
CA ARG A 18 11.85 17.81 -1.20
C ARG A 18 12.50 18.11 0.16
N ILE A 19 12.03 17.54 1.27
CA ILE A 19 12.46 17.94 2.62
C ILE A 19 13.48 16.97 3.27
N GLY A 20 13.57 15.70 2.89
CA GLY A 20 14.53 14.83 3.59
C GLY A 20 14.82 13.42 3.07
N GLY A 21 14.34 13.02 1.89
CA GLY A 21 14.67 11.70 1.33
C GLY A 21 14.12 10.48 2.09
N GLN A 22 13.29 10.65 3.12
CA GLN A 22 12.70 9.55 3.88
C GLN A 22 11.37 9.09 3.28
N VAL A 23 11.46 8.19 2.31
CA VAL A 23 10.28 7.44 1.81
C VAL A 23 9.90 6.32 2.79
N ASP A 24 10.81 5.96 3.70
CA ASP A 24 10.66 4.82 4.62
C ASP A 24 9.60 5.07 5.70
N GLU A 25 9.49 6.30 6.22
CA GLU A 25 8.58 6.60 7.34
C GLU A 25 7.09 6.53 6.94
N PRO A 26 6.66 7.09 5.79
CA PRO A 26 5.31 6.87 5.28
C PRO A 26 4.99 5.41 4.96
N VAL A 27 5.94 4.67 4.36
CA VAL A 27 5.71 3.26 4.00
C VAL A 27 5.63 2.38 5.26
N ASN A 28 6.47 2.61 6.27
CA ASN A 28 6.41 1.89 7.54
C ASN A 28 5.11 2.15 8.30
N THR A 29 4.61 3.38 8.25
CA THR A 29 3.29 3.72 8.81
C THR A 29 2.17 2.94 8.12
N LEU A 30 2.20 2.85 6.78
CA LEU A 30 1.22 2.06 6.02
C LEU A 30 1.33 0.56 6.30
N ILE A 31 2.54 0.03 6.51
CA ILE A 31 2.75 -1.37 6.93
C ILE A 31 2.13 -1.62 8.31
N ALA A 32 2.29 -0.69 9.25
CA ALA A 32 1.67 -0.81 10.57
C ALA A 32 0.14 -0.81 10.47
N MET A 33 -0.43 0.11 9.68
CA MET A 33 -1.88 0.18 9.43
C MET A 33 -2.42 -1.09 8.77
N LEU A 34 -1.67 -1.70 7.84
CA LEU A 34 -2.06 -2.95 7.17
C LEU A 34 -2.19 -4.13 8.16
N ASN A 35 -1.39 -4.13 9.23
CA ASN A 35 -1.36 -5.17 10.25
C ASN A 35 -2.25 -4.87 11.48
N ALA A 36 -2.90 -3.70 11.54
CA ALA A 36 -3.80 -3.35 12.63
C ALA A 36 -5.00 -4.32 12.67
N ARG A 37 -5.42 -4.77 13.86
CA ARG A 37 -6.46 -5.82 13.98
C ARG A 37 -7.89 -5.29 13.94
N ASP A 38 -8.11 -4.02 14.31
CA ASP A 38 -9.46 -3.53 14.64
C ASP A 38 -10.08 -2.60 13.59
N GLU A 39 -9.35 -2.25 12.52
CA GLU A 39 -9.81 -1.26 11.52
C GLU A 39 -9.77 -1.78 10.09
N HIS A 40 -10.72 -2.65 9.71
CA HIS A 40 -10.86 -3.22 8.36
C HIS A 40 -10.79 -2.16 7.23
N HIS A 41 -11.47 -1.02 7.41
CA HIS A 41 -11.43 0.08 6.45
C HIS A 41 -10.03 0.73 6.32
N SER A 42 -9.31 0.88 7.43
CA SER A 42 -7.96 1.48 7.45
C SER A 42 -6.91 0.56 6.84
N ARG A 43 -7.05 -0.77 7.03
CA ARG A 43 -6.14 -1.78 6.45
C ARG A 43 -6.20 -1.82 4.93
N SER A 44 -7.42 -1.83 4.39
CA SER A 44 -7.62 -1.84 2.94
C SER A 44 -7.06 -0.55 2.32
N GLN A 45 -7.40 0.61 2.89
CA GLN A 45 -6.81 1.89 2.47
C GLN A 45 -5.28 1.89 2.48
N ALA A 46 -4.64 1.27 3.47
CA ALA A 46 -3.19 1.15 3.51
C ALA A 46 -2.63 0.38 2.30
N ALA A 47 -3.25 -0.74 1.92
CA ALA A 47 -2.87 -1.49 0.72
C ALA A 47 -3.03 -0.65 -0.56
N LEU A 48 -4.12 0.11 -0.69
CA LEU A 48 -4.33 1.03 -1.82
C LEU A 48 -3.24 2.11 -1.89
N TRP A 49 -2.80 2.64 -0.75
CA TRP A 49 -1.74 3.64 -0.71
C TRP A 49 -0.38 3.05 -1.09
N LEU A 50 -0.07 1.85 -0.62
CA LEU A 50 1.14 1.12 -1.01
C LEU A 50 1.16 0.85 -2.52
N GLN A 51 0.03 0.47 -3.10
CA GLN A 51 -0.14 0.34 -4.55
C GLN A 51 0.20 1.64 -5.29
N ARG A 52 -0.29 2.78 -4.79
CA ARG A 52 -0.04 4.10 -5.41
C ARG A 52 1.41 4.56 -5.28
N ILE A 53 2.12 4.13 -4.25
CA ILE A 53 3.57 4.39 -4.10
C ILE A 53 4.35 3.57 -5.14
N GLY A 54 3.97 2.31 -5.36
CA GLY A 54 4.61 1.45 -6.36
C GLY A 54 5.97 0.90 -5.89
N PRO A 55 6.95 0.70 -6.79
CA PRO A 55 8.22 0.01 -6.48
C PRO A 55 8.99 0.50 -5.23
N PRO A 56 8.97 1.80 -4.85
CA PRO A 56 9.58 2.25 -3.59
C PRO A 56 9.00 1.60 -2.33
N ALA A 57 7.76 1.10 -2.37
CA ALA A 57 7.11 0.41 -1.25
C ALA A 57 7.47 -1.09 -1.18
N ARG A 58 8.55 -1.55 -1.83
CA ARG A 58 8.93 -2.98 -1.86
C ARG A 58 9.13 -3.59 -0.47
N ILE A 59 9.51 -2.78 0.52
CA ILE A 59 9.61 -3.20 1.93
C ILE A 59 8.26 -3.71 2.51
N ALA A 60 7.13 -3.34 1.90
CA ALA A 60 5.80 -3.78 2.31
C ALA A 60 5.38 -5.15 1.75
N VAL A 61 6.16 -5.75 0.85
CA VAL A 61 5.83 -7.04 0.22
C VAL A 61 5.51 -8.16 1.23
N PRO A 62 6.26 -8.36 2.33
CA PRO A 62 5.93 -9.38 3.32
C PRO A 62 4.58 -9.14 4.01
N ALA A 63 4.23 -7.88 4.28
CA ALA A 63 2.96 -7.53 4.91
C ALA A 63 1.79 -7.68 3.94
N LEU A 64 1.96 -7.28 2.68
CA LEU A 64 0.96 -7.49 1.63
C LEU A 64 0.73 -8.98 1.35
N ARG A 65 1.77 -9.82 1.43
CA ARG A 65 1.61 -11.28 1.32
C ARG A 65 0.74 -11.87 2.42
N LYS A 66 0.83 -11.36 3.65
CA LYS A 66 -0.07 -11.77 4.74
C LYS A 66 -1.51 -11.31 4.49
N ALA A 67 -1.68 -10.11 3.96
CA ALA A 67 -3.00 -9.54 3.65
C ALA A 67 -3.75 -10.32 2.55
N LEU A 68 -3.06 -11.10 1.71
CA LEU A 68 -3.68 -11.96 0.70
C LEU A 68 -4.50 -13.12 1.25
N VAL A 69 -4.24 -13.54 2.49
CA VAL A 69 -4.98 -14.62 3.16
C VAL A 69 -5.88 -14.09 4.27
N ASP A 70 -6.11 -12.77 4.30
CA ASP A 70 -6.97 -12.15 5.31
C ASP A 70 -8.45 -12.52 5.09
N GLY A 71 -9.24 -12.51 6.17
CA GLY A 71 -10.67 -12.77 6.10
C GLY A 71 -11.44 -11.70 5.31
N ASP A 72 -10.92 -10.46 5.25
CA ASP A 72 -11.51 -9.36 4.50
C ASP A 72 -11.19 -9.45 3.00
N GLU A 73 -12.23 -9.66 2.18
CA GLU A 73 -12.13 -9.76 0.73
C GLU A 73 -11.64 -8.48 0.04
N SER A 74 -12.01 -7.32 0.58
CA SER A 74 -11.57 -6.02 0.09
C SER A 74 -10.06 -5.88 0.28
N LEU A 75 -9.58 -6.28 1.46
CA LEU A 75 -8.16 -6.27 1.78
C LEU A 75 -7.37 -7.25 0.89
N ARG A 76 -7.87 -8.48 0.67
CA ARG A 76 -7.21 -9.45 -0.23
C ARG A 76 -7.05 -8.89 -1.64
N SER A 77 -8.11 -8.29 -2.19
CA SER A 77 -8.11 -7.73 -3.54
C SER A 77 -7.12 -6.58 -3.67
N GLN A 78 -7.09 -5.67 -2.70
CA GLN A 78 -6.17 -4.53 -2.69
C GLN A 78 -4.73 -4.97 -2.47
N ALA A 79 -4.48 -5.99 -1.66
CA ALA A 79 -3.15 -6.56 -1.46
C ALA A 79 -2.58 -7.19 -2.74
N ALA A 80 -3.42 -7.89 -3.54
CA ALA A 80 -3.01 -8.45 -4.81
C ALA A 80 -2.62 -7.35 -5.83
N GLN A 81 -3.44 -6.30 -5.92
CA GLN A 81 -3.14 -5.15 -6.79
C GLN A 81 -1.89 -4.39 -6.34
N ALA A 82 -1.71 -4.21 -5.03
CA ALA A 82 -0.52 -3.58 -4.47
C ALA A 82 0.74 -4.39 -4.78
N LEU A 83 0.71 -5.72 -4.60
CA LEU A 83 1.83 -6.59 -4.96
C LEU A 83 2.16 -6.48 -6.45
N GLN A 84 1.15 -6.48 -7.33
CA GLN A 84 1.40 -6.32 -8.78
C GLN A 84 2.05 -4.98 -9.12
N ALA A 85 1.68 -3.89 -8.44
CA ALA A 85 2.23 -2.56 -8.67
C ALA A 85 3.63 -2.35 -8.06
N ILE A 86 3.93 -3.02 -6.95
CA ILE A 86 5.18 -2.87 -6.18
C ILE A 86 6.24 -3.85 -6.66
N ASP A 87 5.85 -5.11 -6.87
CA ASP A 87 6.74 -6.20 -7.26
C ASP A 87 5.95 -7.25 -8.07
N PRO A 88 5.87 -7.07 -9.41
CA PRO A 88 5.15 -7.97 -10.30
C PRO A 88 5.60 -9.43 -10.20
N ASP A 89 6.85 -9.69 -9.83
CA ASP A 89 7.38 -11.04 -9.65
C ASP A 89 6.95 -11.63 -8.31
N ALA A 90 6.78 -10.80 -7.28
CA ALA A 90 6.14 -11.23 -6.05
C ALA A 90 4.67 -11.62 -6.27
N ALA A 91 3.95 -10.89 -7.14
CA ALA A 91 2.55 -11.17 -7.47
C ALA A 91 2.36 -12.51 -8.22
N LYS A 92 3.26 -12.85 -9.16
CA LYS A 92 3.22 -14.13 -9.89
C LYS A 92 3.34 -15.35 -8.98
N ASN A 93 4.10 -15.23 -7.89
CA ASN A 93 4.32 -16.32 -6.92
C ASN A 93 3.16 -16.53 -5.92
N VAL A 94 2.03 -15.86 -6.11
CA VAL A 94 0.82 -16.03 -5.29
C VAL A 94 -0.18 -16.97 -5.94
N GLY A 95 -0.18 -17.06 -7.28
CA GLY A 95 -1.12 -17.89 -8.06
C GLY A 95 -0.61 -19.29 -8.39
N GLY A 96 0.54 -19.70 -7.88
CA GLY A 96 1.12 -21.03 -8.12
C GLY A 96 0.73 -22.04 -7.05
N ARG A 97 -0.51 -22.53 -7.09
CA ARG A 97 -0.93 -23.81 -6.51
C ARG A 97 -1.95 -24.46 -7.41
#